data_AF-A0AAJ1I275-F1
#
_entry.id   AF-A0AAJ1I275-F1
#
_cell.length_a   1.000
_cell.length_b   1.000
_cell.length_c   1.000
_cell.angle_alpha   90.00
_cell.angle_beta   90.00
_cell.angle_gamma   90.00
#
_symmetry.space_group_name_H-M   'P 1'
#
loop_
_entity.id
_entity.type
_entity.pdbx_description
1 polymer ?
#
loop_
_entity_poly.entity_id
_entity_poly.type
_entity_poly.pdbx_seq_one_letter_code
_entity_poly.pdbx_strand_id
1 'polypeptide(L)'
;MRHLGFFLLWIFGLVVLAEALNKLERTRPCLPGLTRNQRLLAWLKALAWCLLAAAGAGALVAPIFDFPAPTARELCMFAGFVVLIVRTRFKEG
;
A
#
# COMPACT_ATOMS: atom_id res chain seq x y z
N MET A 1 7.78 -1.38 -24.17
CA MET A 1 7.09 -0.50 -23.19
C MET A 1 6.16 -1.26 -22.24
N ARG A 2 5.29 -2.17 -22.72
CA ARG A 2 4.37 -2.96 -21.86
C ARG A 2 5.06 -3.71 -20.71
N HIS A 3 6.12 -4.45 -20.99
CA HIS A 3 6.87 -5.20 -19.97
C HIS A 3 7.54 -4.30 -18.91
N LEU A 4 8.03 -3.12 -19.33
CA LEU A 4 8.61 -2.14 -18.42
C LEU A 4 7.54 -1.58 -17.45
N GLY A 5 6.34 -1.27 -17.95
CA GLY A 5 5.23 -0.82 -17.12
C GLY A 5 4.85 -1.84 -16.05
N PHE A 6 4.71 -3.12 -16.42
CA PHE A 6 4.45 -4.18 -15.46
C PHE A 6 5.59 -4.38 -14.46
N PHE A 7 6.85 -4.31 -14.91
CA PHE A 7 8.00 -4.43 -14.02
C PHE A 7 8.04 -3.30 -12.97
N LEU A 8 7.82 -2.06 -13.38
CA LEU A 8 7.75 -0.92 -12.47
C LEU A 8 6.58 -1.05 -11.50
N LEU A 9 5.38 -1.37 -12.01
CA LEU A 9 4.20 -1.57 -11.18
C LEU A 9 4.41 -2.70 -10.16
N TRP A 10 5.09 -3.78 -10.56
CA TRP A 10 5.40 -4.91 -9.69
C TRP A 10 6.34 -4.50 -8.54
N ILE A 11 7.41 -3.75 -8.83
CA ILE A 11 8.33 -3.24 -7.79
C ILE A 11 7.59 -2.27 -6.85
N PHE A 12 6.81 -1.33 -7.40
CA PHE A 12 6.08 -0.39 -6.56
C PHE A 12 5.03 -1.10 -5.71
N GLY A 13 4.34 -2.08 -6.29
CA GLY A 13 3.38 -2.95 -5.61
C GLY A 13 4.01 -3.68 -4.43
N LEU A 14 5.22 -4.20 -4.60
CA LEU A 14 5.97 -4.87 -3.53
C LEU A 14 6.24 -3.95 -2.34
N VAL A 15 6.76 -2.75 -2.61
CA VAL A 15 7.07 -1.76 -1.56
C VAL A 15 5.80 -1.30 -0.84
N VAL A 16 4.74 -0.99 -1.60
CA VAL A 16 3.46 -0.55 -1.05
C VAL A 16 2.80 -1.65 -0.21
N LEU A 17 2.82 -2.90 -0.69
CA LEU A 17 2.27 -4.04 0.04
C LEU A 17 3.04 -4.28 1.34
N ALA A 18 4.38 -4.30 1.28
CA ALA A 18 5.22 -4.53 2.46
C ALA A 18 4.95 -3.47 3.54
N GLU A 19 4.87 -2.20 3.16
CA GLU A 19 4.56 -1.13 4.11
C GLU A 19 3.15 -1.24 4.67
N ALA A 20 2.16 -1.51 3.81
CA ALA A 20 0.77 -1.62 4.21
C ALA A 20 0.57 -2.74 5.23
N LEU A 21 1.18 -3.92 5.02
CA LEU A 21 1.15 -5.03 5.95
C LEU A 21 1.86 -4.67 7.28
N ASN A 22 3.04 -4.06 7.22
CA ASN A 22 3.77 -3.60 8.41
C ASN A 22 2.94 -2.60 9.24
N LYS A 23 2.22 -1.67 8.61
CA LYS A 23 1.38 -0.71 9.34
C LYS A 23 0.06 -1.33 9.81
N LEU A 24 -0.49 -2.29 9.06
CA LEU A 24 -1.69 -3.04 9.47
C LEU A 24 -1.42 -3.84 10.73
N GLU A 25 -0.31 -4.59 10.80
CA GLU A 25 0.12 -5.35 11.98
C GLU A 25 0.24 -4.47 13.23
N ARG A 26 0.75 -3.24 13.06
CA ARG A 26 0.90 -2.27 14.15
C ARG A 26 -0.42 -1.62 14.58
N THR A 27 -1.50 -1.78 13.82
CA THR A 27 -2.79 -1.16 14.12
C THR A 27 -3.56 -2.03 15.12
N ARG A 28 -3.93 -1.45 16.27
CA ARG A 28 -4.62 -2.16 17.37
C ARG A 28 -6.00 -1.56 17.66
N PRO A 29 -7.01 -1.77 16.78
CA PRO A 29 -8.31 -1.11 16.92
C PRO A 29 -9.14 -1.67 18.10
N CYS A 30 -8.84 -2.91 18.52
CA CYS A 30 -9.51 -3.60 19.63
C CYS A 30 -8.79 -3.41 20.98
N LEU A 31 -7.84 -2.47 21.08
CA LEU A 31 -7.14 -2.23 22.33
C LEU A 31 -8.12 -1.74 23.42
N PRO A 32 -8.10 -2.31 24.64
CA PRO A 32 -8.89 -1.79 25.75
C PRO A 32 -8.47 -0.36 26.11
N GLY A 33 -9.40 0.43 26.65
CA GLY A 33 -9.13 1.79 27.12
C GLY A 33 -9.21 2.90 26.05
N LEU A 34 -9.47 2.58 24.78
CA LEU A 34 -9.68 3.58 23.73
C LEU A 34 -11.04 4.28 23.88
N THR A 35 -11.06 5.61 23.74
CA THR A 35 -12.31 6.37 23.58
C THR A 35 -13.00 6.02 22.26
N ARG A 36 -14.31 6.34 22.14
CA ARG A 36 -15.10 6.05 20.93
C ARG A 36 -14.45 6.63 19.66
N ASN A 37 -13.98 7.87 19.73
CA ASN A 37 -13.34 8.55 18.59
C ASN A 37 -11.98 7.92 18.24
N GLN A 38 -11.18 7.55 19.25
CA GLN A 38 -9.90 6.87 19.02
C GLN A 38 -10.09 5.49 18.39
N ARG A 39 -11.11 4.75 18.84
CA ARG A 39 -11.45 3.44 18.28
C ARG A 39 -11.90 3.56 16.82
N LEU A 40 -12.75 4.54 16.51
CA LEU A 40 -13.16 4.82 15.13
C LEU A 40 -11.94 5.13 14.26
N LEU A 41 -11.06 6.03 14.72
CA LEU A 41 -9.84 6.37 14.00
C LEU A 41 -8.92 5.15 13.78
N ALA A 42 -8.79 4.27 14.77
CA ALA A 42 -7.99 3.07 14.65
C ALA A 42 -8.57 2.08 13.61
N TRP A 43 -9.89 1.92 13.56
CA TRP A 43 -10.55 1.12 12.52
C TRP A 43 -10.42 1.72 11.13
N LEU A 44 -10.58 3.05 11.00
CA LEU A 44 -10.38 3.73 9.72
C LEU A 44 -8.95 3.56 9.21
N LYS A 45 -7.95 3.63 10.10
CA LYS A 45 -6.55 3.33 9.75
C LYS A 45 -6.37 1.88 9.30
N ALA A 46 -6.92 0.92 10.05
CA ALA A 46 -6.84 -0.50 9.68
C ALA A 46 -7.44 -0.75 8.29
N LEU A 47 -8.63 -0.19 8.03
CA LEU A 47 -9.30 -0.30 6.74
C LEU A 47 -8.46 0.32 5.62
N ALA A 48 -7.89 1.51 5.84
CA ALA A 48 -7.02 2.15 4.86
C ALA A 48 -5.79 1.28 4.52
N TRP A 49 -5.14 0.69 5.53
CA TRP A 49 -4.01 -0.23 5.31
C TRP A 49 -4.43 -1.51 4.60
N CYS A 50 -5.60 -2.08 4.91
CA CYS A 50 -6.15 -3.24 4.18
C CYS A 50 -6.38 -2.93 2.70
N LEU A 51 -6.98 -1.78 2.38
CA LEU A 51 -7.21 -1.36 0.99
C LEU A 51 -5.90 -1.14 0.25
N LEU A 52 -4.90 -0.54 0.91
CA LEU A 52 -3.59 -0.33 0.32
C LEU A 52 -2.83 -1.65 0.10
N ALA A 53 -2.95 -2.60 1.03
CA ALA A 53 -2.41 -3.94 0.87
C ALA A 53 -3.08 -4.68 -0.30
N ALA A 54 -4.41 -4.59 -0.44
CA ALA A 54 -5.13 -5.17 -1.57
C ALA A 54 -4.66 -4.57 -2.91
N ALA A 55 -4.45 -3.26 -2.97
CA ALA A 55 -3.90 -2.60 -4.16
C ALA A 55 -2.48 -3.10 -4.48
N GLY A 56 -1.59 -3.17 -3.48
CA GLY A 56 -0.23 -3.70 -3.65
C GLY A 56 -0.22 -5.17 -4.11
N ALA A 57 -1.06 -6.01 -3.53
CA ALA A 57 -1.22 -7.40 -3.94
C ALA A 57 -1.72 -7.51 -5.38
N GLY A 58 -2.70 -6.69 -5.77
CA GLY A 58 -3.19 -6.59 -7.14
C GLY A 58 -2.08 -6.25 -8.14
N ALA A 59 -1.21 -5.29 -7.80
CA ALA A 59 -0.05 -4.94 -8.60
C ALA A 59 0.97 -6.10 -8.75
N LEU A 60 1.14 -6.94 -7.73
CA LEU A 60 2.04 -8.10 -7.78
C LEU A 60 1.51 -9.23 -8.66
N VAL A 61 0.21 -9.47 -8.64
CA VAL A 61 -0.41 -10.55 -9.43
C VAL A 61 -0.79 -10.10 -10.83
N ALA A 62 -0.84 -8.79 -11.10
CA ALA A 62 -1.23 -8.24 -12.39
C ALA A 62 -0.46 -8.82 -13.61
N PRO A 63 0.86 -9.09 -13.54
CA PRO A 63 1.60 -9.71 -14.65
C PRO A 63 1.22 -11.17 -14.94
N ILE A 64 0.56 -11.85 -13.99
CA ILE A 64 0.15 -13.26 -14.09
C ILE A 64 -1.16 -13.38 -14.89
N PHE A 65 -1.99 -12.34 -14.84
CA PHE A 65 -3.27 -12.29 -15.53
C PHE A 65 -3.17 -11.48 -16.83
N ASP A 66 -4.10 -11.69 -17.75
CA ASP A 66 -4.17 -10.96 -19.02
C ASP A 66 -4.80 -9.57 -18.86
N PHE A 67 -4.22 -8.76 -17.96
CA PHE A 67 -4.65 -7.39 -17.72
C PHE A 67 -4.09 -6.43 -18.77
N PRO A 68 -4.78 -5.31 -19.04
CA PRO A 68 -4.23 -4.24 -19.85
C PRO A 68 -2.92 -3.71 -19.25
N ALA A 69 -2.06 -3.17 -20.11
CA ALA A 69 -0.80 -2.58 -19.68
C ALA A 69 -1.03 -1.46 -18.64
N PRO A 70 -0.18 -1.35 -17.60
CA PRO A 70 -0.32 -0.30 -16.60
C PRO A 70 -0.27 1.08 -17.24
N THR A 71 -1.24 1.91 -16.87
CA THR A 71 -1.32 3.28 -17.34
C THR A 71 -0.31 4.17 -16.62
N ALA A 72 0.07 5.30 -17.24
CA ALA A 72 0.91 6.30 -16.57
C ALA A 72 0.29 6.80 -15.25
N ARG A 73 -1.05 6.85 -15.18
CA ARG A 73 -1.79 7.23 -13.96
C ARG A 73 -1.52 6.25 -12.82
N GLU A 74 -1.67 4.96 -13.07
CA GLU A 74 -1.43 3.91 -12.06
C GLU A 74 0.03 3.91 -11.59
N LEU A 75 0.96 4.00 -12.54
CA LEU A 75 2.38 4.09 -12.24
C LEU A 75 2.69 5.31 -11.36
N CYS A 76 2.14 6.48 -11.68
CA CYS A 76 2.34 7.69 -10.86
C CYS A 76 1.69 7.59 -9.48
N MET A 77 0.51 6.97 -9.33
CA MET A 77 -0.11 6.76 -8.02
C MET A 77 0.77 5.88 -7.14
N PHE A 78 1.19 4.73 -7.66
CA PHE A 78 2.06 3.79 -6.94
C PHE A 78 3.43 4.41 -6.62
N ALA A 79 4.05 5.10 -7.58
CA ALA A 79 5.30 5.82 -7.36
C ALA A 79 5.16 6.88 -6.25
N GLY A 80 4.05 7.62 -6.22
CA GLY A 80 3.77 8.60 -5.17
C GLY A 80 3.75 7.97 -3.77
N PHE A 81 3.08 6.81 -3.61
CA PHE A 81 3.13 6.07 -2.36
C PHE A 81 4.53 5.59 -2.02
N VAL A 82 5.26 5.01 -2.97
CA VAL A 82 6.65 4.57 -2.76
C VAL A 82 7.53 5.71 -2.25
N VAL A 83 7.46 6.89 -2.88
CA VAL A 83 8.22 8.07 -2.46
C VAL A 83 7.87 8.48 -1.03
N LEU A 84 6.58 8.49 -0.68
CA LEU A 84 6.13 8.82 0.68
C LEU A 84 6.64 7.78 1.71
N ILE A 85 6.59 6.50 1.37
CA ILE A 85 7.06 5.41 2.22
C ILE A 85 8.57 5.53 2.46
N VAL A 86 9.36 5.65 1.39
CA VAL A 86 10.81 5.81 1.46
C VAL A 86 11.16 7.05 2.28
N ARG A 87 10.49 8.18 2.04
CA ARG A 87 10.64 9.41 2.84
C ARG A 87 10.38 9.15 4.33
N THR A 88 9.35 8.38 4.68
CA THR A 88 9.09 8.08 6.10
C THR A 88 10.20 7.25 6.73
N ARG A 89 10.85 6.36 5.97
CA ARG A 89 12.01 5.59 6.47
C ARG A 89 13.22 6.46 6.76
N PHE A 90 13.50 7.44 5.90
CA PHE A 90 14.53 8.46 6.18
C PHE A 90 14.21 9.36 7.37
N LYS A 91 12.92 9.51 7.75
CA LYS A 91 12.52 10.26 8.94
C LYS A 91 12.63 9.43 10.23
N GLU A 92 12.46 8.12 10.12
CA GLU A 92 12.41 7.18 11.25
C GLU A 92 13.79 6.61 11.64
N GLY A 93 14.79 6.64 10.75
CA GLY A 93 16.18 6.25 11.00
C GLY A 93 17.11 7.43 11.16
#